data_AF-A0A920J5P7-F1
#
_entry.id   AF-A0A920J5P7-F1
#
_cell.length_a   1.000
_cell.length_b   1.000
_cell.length_c   1.000
_cell.angle_alpha   90.00
_cell.angle_beta   90.00
_cell.angle_gamma   90.00
#
_symmetry.space_group_name_H-M   'P 1'
#
loop_
_entity.id
_entity.type
_entity.pdbx_description
1 polymer ?
#
loop_
_entity_poly.entity_id
_entity_poly.type
_entity_poly.pdbx_seq_one_letter_code
_entity_poly.pdbx_strand_id
1 'polypeptide(L)'
;MFKLEDQDAEKRIINVNKNGKSLSLGVIKLPAFYMDFEAYNRGVYDYKSSSKDVKNLIKELKRESVDGLILDLRNNGGVLF
;
A
#
# COMPACT_ATOMS: atom_id res chain seq x y z
N MET A 1 20.78 -5.14 8.90
CA MET A 1 20.69 -4.04 7.93
C MET A 1 19.24 -4.05 7.46
N PHE A 2 18.46 -3.02 7.76
CA PHE A 2 17.06 -2.93 7.33
C PHE A 2 17.03 -2.60 5.84
N LYS A 3 16.40 -3.43 5.02
CA LYS A 3 16.33 -3.23 3.57
C LYS A 3 14.96 -2.65 3.23
N LEU A 4 14.94 -1.60 2.38
CA LEU A 4 13.71 -0.91 1.95
C LEU A 4 12.66 -1.87 1.36
N GLU A 5 13.10 -2.95 0.72
CA GLU A 5 12.24 -3.97 0.11
C GLU A 5 11.29 -4.65 1.12
N ASP A 6 11.69 -4.79 2.39
CA ASP A 6 10.83 -5.38 3.44
C ASP A 6 9.76 -4.40 3.96
N GLN A 7 9.79 -3.14 3.51
CA GLN A 7 8.89 -2.06 3.94
C GLN A 7 7.88 -1.67 2.86
N ASP A 8 7.90 -2.33 1.70
CA ASP A 8 7.05 -1.97 0.58
C ASP A 8 5.57 -2.20 0.90
N ALA A 9 4.73 -1.33 0.33
CA ALA A 9 3.30 -1.54 0.38
C ALA A 9 2.94 -2.80 -0.43
N GLU A 10 2.12 -3.67 0.15
CA GLU A 10 1.66 -4.90 -0.51
C GLU A 10 0.15 -4.88 -0.63
N LYS A 11 -0.40 -5.32 -1.77
CA LYS A 11 -1.83 -5.57 -1.92
C LYS A 11 -2.17 -7.05 -1.84
N ARG A 12 -3.38 -7.35 -1.39
CA ARG A 12 -4.05 -8.65 -1.58
C ARG A 12 -5.56 -8.45 -1.67
N ILE A 13 -6.26 -9.40 -2.25
CA ILE A 13 -7.73 -9.44 -2.22
C ILE A 13 -8.17 -10.53 -1.23
N ILE A 14 -9.17 -10.22 -0.41
CA ILE A 14 -9.86 -11.20 0.40
C ILE A 14 -11.35 -11.23 0.02
N ASN A 15 -11.94 -12.42 0.02
CA ASN A 15 -13.38 -12.58 -0.17
C ASN A 15 -14.05 -12.79 1.18
N VAL A 16 -15.09 -12.02 1.48
CA VAL A 16 -15.86 -12.14 2.72
C VAL A 16 -17.34 -12.33 2.38
N ASN A 17 -18.01 -13.22 3.11
CA ASN A 17 -19.45 -13.36 3.02
C ASN A 17 -20.09 -12.52 4.14
N LYS A 18 -20.91 -11.53 3.78
CA LYS A 18 -21.67 -10.72 4.74
C LYS A 18 -23.14 -10.79 4.37
N ASN A 19 -23.94 -11.40 5.24
CA ASN A 19 -25.39 -11.55 5.07
C ASN A 19 -25.79 -12.18 3.72
N GLY A 20 -25.05 -13.20 3.28
CA GLY A 20 -25.32 -13.89 2.01
C GLY A 20 -24.77 -13.18 0.77
N LYS A 21 -24.17 -11.99 0.90
CA LYS A 21 -23.46 -11.30 -0.18
C LYS A 21 -21.95 -11.58 -0.09
N SER A 22 -21.38 -12.13 -1.15
CA SER A 22 -19.92 -12.20 -1.31
C SER A 22 -19.39 -10.81 -1.65
N LEU A 23 -18.42 -10.33 -0.89
CA LEU A 23 -17.73 -9.06 -1.11
C LEU A 23 -16.24 -9.33 -1.33
N SER A 24 -15.69 -8.74 -2.38
CA SER A 24 -14.25 -8.71 -2.64
C SER A 24 -13.67 -7.46 -2.01
N LEU A 25 -12.78 -7.61 -1.04
CA LEU A 25 -12.13 -6.48 -0.35
C LEU A 25 -10.64 -6.46 -0.70
N GLY A 26 -10.18 -5.33 -1.23
CA GLY A 26 -8.77 -5.06 -1.39
C GLY A 26 -8.15 -4.70 -0.05
N VAL A 27 -7.03 -5.32 0.30
CA VAL A 27 -6.24 -5.01 1.49
C VAL A 27 -4.88 -4.50 1.03
N ILE A 28 -4.52 -3.28 1.45
CA ILE A 28 -3.16 -2.75 1.30
C ILE A 28 -2.51 -2.78 2.67
N LYS A 29 -1.41 -3.53 2.81
CA LYS A 29 -0.57 -3.52 4.00
C LYS A 29 0.54 -2.49 3.80
N LEU A 30 0.70 -1.58 4.76
CA LEU A 30 1.76 -0.57 4.74
C LEU A 30 2.56 -0.65 6.05
N PRO A 31 3.68 -1.40 6.08
CA PRO A 31 4.43 -1.69 7.30
C PRO A 31 5.20 -0.47 7.85
N ALA A 32 5.59 0.48 7.00
CA ALA A 32 6.18 1.75 7.41
C ALA A 32 5.85 2.86 6.42
N PHE A 33 6.04 4.11 6.84
CA PHE A 33 6.13 5.23 5.90
C PHE A 33 7.56 5.31 5.38
N TYR A 34 7.73 5.47 4.08
CA TYR A 34 9.03 5.52 3.42
C TYR A 34 9.06 6.54 2.28
N MET A 35 10.25 7.10 2.04
CA MET A 35 10.57 7.94 0.89
C MET A 35 12.03 7.77 0.47
N ASP A 36 12.29 7.68 -0.83
CA ASP A 36 13.66 7.81 -1.35
C ASP A 36 14.07 9.30 -1.33
N PHE A 37 14.61 9.73 -0.19
CA PHE A 37 15.06 11.10 0.05
C PHE A 37 16.19 11.53 -0.89
N GLU A 38 17.08 10.61 -1.26
CA GLU A 38 18.17 10.96 -2.16
C GLU A 38 17.66 11.26 -3.56
N ALA A 39 16.77 10.42 -4.10
CA ALA A 39 16.16 10.64 -5.39
C ALA A 39 15.31 11.91 -5.39
N TYR A 40 14.56 12.17 -4.30
CA TYR A 40 13.82 13.41 -4.12
C TYR A 40 14.75 14.64 -4.17
N ASN A 41 15.85 14.64 -3.41
CA ASN A 41 16.83 15.73 -3.39
C ASN A 41 17.53 15.96 -4.73
N ARG A 42 17.69 14.90 -5.53
CA ARG A 42 18.20 14.98 -6.91
C ARG A 42 17.15 15.46 -7.93
N GLY A 43 15.92 15.75 -7.50
CA GLY A 43 14.83 16.21 -8.37
C GLY A 43 14.23 15.09 -9.24
N VAL A 44 14.46 13.82 -8.91
CA VAL A 44 13.84 12.70 -9.62
C VAL A 44 12.35 12.72 -9.35
N TYR A 45 11.53 13.02 -10.35
CA TYR A 45 10.08 13.15 -10.14
C TYR A 45 9.44 11.83 -9.69
N ASP A 46 9.93 10.68 -10.18
CA ASP A 46 9.39 9.36 -9.88
C ASP A 46 10.13 8.59 -8.77
N TYR A 47 10.61 9.30 -7.75
CA TYR A 47 11.19 8.68 -6.55
C TYR A 47 10.19 7.76 -5.84
N LYS A 48 10.68 6.70 -5.19
CA LYS A 48 9.85 5.75 -4.45
C LYS A 48 9.29 6.38 -3.18
N SER A 49 8.00 6.18 -2.91
CA SER A 49 7.36 6.63 -1.67
C SER A 49 6.10 5.84 -1.36
N SER A 50 5.73 5.75 -0.07
CA SER A 50 4.51 5.06 0.34
C SER A 50 3.26 5.61 -0.36
N SER A 51 3.18 6.92 -0.55
CA SER A 51 2.01 7.55 -1.17
C SER A 51 1.85 7.16 -2.63
N LYS A 52 2.94 7.03 -3.37
CA LYS A 52 2.92 6.60 -4.78
C LYS A 52 2.60 5.13 -4.91
N ASP A 53 3.22 4.28 -4.10
CA ASP A 53 3.00 2.84 -4.14
C ASP A 53 1.56 2.53 -3.76
N VAL A 54 1.05 3.08 -2.65
CA VAL A 54 -0.35 2.94 -2.26
C VAL A 54 -1.29 3.46 -3.35
N LYS A 55 -0.99 4.59 -4.00
CA LYS A 55 -1.80 5.10 -5.12
C LYS A 55 -1.84 4.13 -6.30
N ASN A 56 -0.72 3.50 -6.63
CA ASN A 56 -0.64 2.51 -7.72
C ASN A 56 -1.42 1.24 -7.37
N LEU A 57 -1.26 0.73 -6.14
CA LEU A 57 -2.02 -0.43 -5.66
C LEU A 57 -3.54 -0.16 -5.62
N ILE A 58 -3.97 1.04 -5.22
CA ILE A 58 -5.40 1.43 -5.29
C ILE A 58 -5.90 1.41 -6.73
N LYS A 59 -5.11 1.89 -7.70
CA LYS A 59 -5.50 1.83 -9.13
C LYS A 59 -5.65 0.38 -9.61
N GLU A 60 -4.77 -0.51 -9.17
CA GLU A 60 -4.87 -1.94 -9.48
C GLU A 60 -6.12 -2.57 -8.88
N LEU A 61 -6.37 -2.35 -7.58
CA LEU A 61 -7.57 -2.85 -6.90
C LEU A 61 -8.86 -2.33 -7.54
N LYS A 62 -8.86 -1.07 -8.02
CA LYS A 62 -9.99 -0.52 -8.80
C LYS A 62 -10.18 -1.26 -10.13
N ARG A 63 -9.10 -1.60 -10.85
CA ARG A 63 -9.16 -2.40 -12.09
C ARG A 63 -9.66 -3.82 -11.83
N GLU A 64 -9.39 -4.35 -10.64
CA GLU A 64 -9.87 -5.65 -10.16
C GLU A 64 -11.30 -5.60 -9.58
N SER A 65 -11.96 -4.43 -9.63
CA SER A 65 -13.36 -4.22 -9.22
C SER A 65 -13.68 -4.68 -7.78
N VAL A 66 -12.77 -4.45 -6.84
CA VAL A 66 -13.04 -4.72 -5.41
C VAL A 66 -14.18 -3.84 -4.89
N ASP A 67 -15.01 -4.40 -4.01
CA ASP A 67 -16.15 -3.73 -3.38
C ASP A 67 -15.73 -2.75 -2.27
N GLY A 68 -14.51 -2.88 -1.75
CA GLY A 68 -14.02 -2.05 -0.66
C GLY A 68 -12.51 -2.13 -0.47
N LEU A 69 -11.99 -1.20 0.33
CA LEU A 69 -10.57 -1.07 0.64
C LEU A 69 -10.35 -1.14 2.16
N ILE A 70 -9.37 -1.93 2.57
CA ILE A 70 -8.81 -1.96 3.91
C ILE A 70 -7.36 -1.51 3.81
N LEU A 71 -6.99 -0.47 4.57
CA LEU A 71 -5.60 -0.08 4.76
C LEU A 71 -5.11 -0.66 6.10
N ASP A 72 -4.22 -1.64 6.03
CA ASP A 72 -3.63 -2.29 7.19
C ASP A 72 -2.35 -1.55 7.60
N LEU A 73 -2.49 -0.73 8.64
CA LEU A 73 -1.40 0.02 9.29
C LEU A 73 -0.94 -0.66 10.58
N ARG A 74 -1.33 -1.92 10.85
CA ARG A 74 -0.88 -2.60 12.06
C ARG A 74 0.63 -2.73 12.04
N ASN A 75 1.25 -2.41 13.18
CA ASN A 75 2.71 -2.35 13.37
C ASN A 75 3.43 -1.27 12.55
N ASN A 76 2.71 -0.34 11.91
CA ASN A 76 3.31 0.86 11.36
C ASN A 76 3.60 1.86 12.48
N GLY A 77 4.88 2.09 12.75
CA GLY A 77 5.33 2.96 13.85
C GLY A 77 5.11 4.46 13.63
N GLY A 78 4.58 4.87 12.48
CA GLY A 78 4.24 6.27 12.18
C GLY A 78 5.43 7.14 11.75
N VAL A 79 6.66 6.61 11.81
CA VAL A 79 7.88 7.32 11.42
C VAL A 79 8.14 7.15 9.92
N LEU A 80 8.60 8.22 9.29
CA LEU A 80 9.06 8.24 7.90
C LEU A 80 10.52 7.80 7.84
N PHE A 81 10.80 6.76 7.07
CA PHE A 81 12.12 6.20 6.80
C PHE A 81 12.63 6.55 5.40
#